data_AF-A0A2V8J7H3-F1
#
_entry.id   AF-A0A2V8J7H3-F1
#
_cell.length_a   1.000
_cell.length_b   1.000
_cell.length_c   1.000
_cell.angle_alpha   90.00
_cell.angle_beta   90.00
_cell.angle_gamma   90.00
#
_symmetry.space_group_name_H-M   'P 1'
#
loop_
_entity.id
_entity.type
_entity.pdbx_description
1 polymer ?
#
loop_
_entity_poly.entity_id
_entity_poly.type
_entity_poly.pdbx_seq_one_letter_code
_entity_poly.pdbx_strand_id
1 'polypeptide(L)'
;MATHVQENFSLQRLDIFSHPTQDDYERAKDKARQLLRSVLADAEWLDLEEKGVIQLSGKRGKYMISPYSQTEIRDVSSGRCVAYACLQLSIPAPTYDRMVAEYLLIKNAEDVYWKTANIFSRTGNEFGIATLFLIAFDIALFVNLLLEVLSVH
;
A
#
# COMPACT_ATOMS: atom_id res chain seq x y z
N MET A 1 56.57 13.63 -20.95
CA MET A 1 56.35 13.58 -19.48
C MET A 1 54.88 13.87 -19.23
N ALA A 2 54.06 12.82 -19.16
CA ALA A 2 52.63 12.93 -18.87
C ALA A 2 52.41 12.40 -17.45
N THR A 3 52.02 13.29 -16.54
CA THR A 3 51.75 12.98 -15.15
C THR A 3 50.42 12.24 -15.08
N HIS A 4 50.46 10.92 -14.93
CA HIS A 4 49.29 10.08 -14.72
C HIS A 4 48.83 10.28 -13.28
N VAL A 5 47.86 11.18 -13.05
CA VAL A 5 47.17 11.29 -11.77
C VAL A 5 46.28 10.07 -11.65
N GLN A 6 46.78 9.06 -10.95
CA GLN A 6 46.01 7.89 -10.57
C GLN A 6 45.02 8.34 -9.49
N GLU A 7 43.81 8.67 -9.91
CA GLU A 7 42.67 8.89 -9.03
C GLU A 7 42.42 7.60 -8.26
N ASN A 8 42.88 7.59 -7.01
CA ASN A 8 42.46 6.61 -6.02
C ASN A 8 40.96 6.82 -5.76
N PHE A 9 40.11 6.20 -6.57
CA PHE A 9 38.73 5.96 -6.20
C PHE A 9 38.76 5.10 -4.94
N SER A 10 38.55 5.76 -3.80
CA SER A 10 38.33 5.13 -2.51
C SER A 10 37.25 4.07 -2.68
N LEU A 11 37.64 2.82 -2.45
CA LEU A 11 36.79 1.63 -2.39
C LEU A 11 35.39 2.01 -1.91
N GLN A 12 34.40 1.90 -2.80
CA GLN A 12 32.99 1.95 -2.43
C GLN A 12 32.80 1.02 -1.22
N ARG A 13 32.31 1.56 -0.10
CA ARG A 13 32.00 0.78 1.11
C ARG A 13 31.10 -0.39 0.73
N LEU A 14 31.68 -1.58 0.65
CA LEU A 14 30.96 -2.84 0.52
C LEU A 14 30.04 -3.07 1.74
N ASP A 15 30.29 -2.38 2.84
CA ASP A 15 29.52 -2.38 4.08
C ASP A 15 28.14 -1.72 3.98
N ILE A 16 27.81 -1.05 2.86
CA ILE A 16 26.49 -0.40 2.67
C ILE A 16 25.36 -1.44 2.51
N PHE A 17 25.69 -2.68 2.15
CA PHE A 17 24.72 -3.76 1.94
C PHE A 17 24.64 -4.75 3.10
N SER A 18 25.35 -4.52 4.21
CA SER A 18 25.14 -5.34 5.41
C SER A 18 23.75 -5.05 5.98
N HIS A 19 22.94 -6.10 6.16
CA HIS A 19 21.67 -5.97 6.86
C HIS A 19 21.91 -5.31 8.24
N PRO A 20 21.12 -4.28 8.61
CA PRO A 20 21.28 -3.64 9.90
C PRO A 20 21.12 -4.67 11.01
N THR A 21 21.87 -4.49 12.10
CA THR A 21 21.68 -5.31 13.29
C THR A 21 20.25 -5.11 13.84
N GLN A 22 19.72 -6.08 14.58
CA GLN A 22 18.38 -5.98 15.16
C GLN A 22 18.22 -4.72 16.04
N ASP A 23 19.28 -4.37 16.78
CA ASP A 23 19.32 -3.18 17.65
C ASP A 23 19.27 -1.88 16.84
N ASP A 24 19.97 -1.82 15.70
CA ASP A 24 19.94 -0.66 14.81
C ASP A 24 18.55 -0.51 14.16
N TYR A 25 17.90 -1.63 13.82
CA TYR A 25 16.55 -1.63 13.25
C TYR A 25 15.51 -1.08 14.24
N GLU A 26 15.49 -1.57 15.49
CA GLU A 26 14.56 -1.08 16.52
C GLU A 26 14.82 0.40 16.85
N ARG A 27 16.10 0.82 16.92
CA ARG A 27 16.43 2.25 17.10
C ARG A 27 15.95 3.12 15.95
N ALA A 28 16.07 2.64 14.71
CA ALA A 28 15.60 3.36 13.53
C ALA A 28 14.08 3.47 13.52
N LYS A 29 13.38 2.40 13.89
CA LYS A 29 11.92 2.35 14.04
C LYS A 29 11.42 3.33 15.10
N ASP A 30 12.08 3.44 16.25
CA ASP A 30 11.71 4.40 17.30
C ASP A 30 11.89 5.85 16.83
N LYS A 31 13.00 6.15 16.15
CA LYS A 31 13.22 7.47 15.54
C LYS A 31 12.17 7.79 14.47
N ALA A 32 11.85 6.83 13.62
CA ALA A 32 10.82 6.98 12.60
C ALA A 32 9.43 7.24 13.22
N ARG A 33 9.11 6.57 14.33
CA ARG A 33 7.87 6.83 15.09
C ARG A 33 7.86 8.22 15.72
N GLN A 34 8.99 8.68 16.27
CA GLN A 34 9.13 10.05 16.80
C GLN A 34 8.96 11.10 15.69
N LEU A 35 9.56 10.86 14.52
CA LEU A 35 9.39 11.72 13.36
C LEU A 35 7.91 11.77 12.93
N LEU A 36 7.24 10.63 12.85
CA LEU A 36 5.82 10.55 12.54
C LEU A 36 4.97 11.36 13.54
N ARG A 37 5.26 11.26 14.84
CA ARG A 37 4.59 12.09 15.88
C ARG A 37 4.77 13.58 15.64
N SER A 38 5.95 14.01 15.20
CA SER A 38 6.27 15.43 14.98
C SER A 38 5.61 16.02 13.73
N VAL A 39 5.24 15.17 12.76
CA VAL A 39 4.68 15.57 11.47
C VAL A 39 3.14 15.49 11.45
N LEU A 40 2.56 14.56 12.21
CA LEU A 40 1.11 14.37 12.29
C LEU A 40 0.44 15.41 13.18
N ALA A 41 -0.77 15.82 12.81
CA ALA A 41 -1.64 16.55 13.71
C ALA A 41 -2.07 15.67 14.90
N ASP A 42 -2.39 16.27 16.05
CA ASP A 42 -2.76 15.51 17.25
C ASP A 42 -3.94 14.56 17.04
N ALA A 43 -4.93 14.96 16.24
CA ALA A 43 -6.05 14.11 15.89
C ALA A 43 -5.65 12.89 15.05
N GLU A 44 -4.74 13.08 14.08
CA GLU A 44 -4.23 11.98 13.23
C GLU A 44 -3.33 11.03 14.04
N TRP A 45 -2.58 11.57 15.01
CA TRP A 45 -1.79 10.78 15.94
C TRP A 45 -2.67 9.92 16.84
N LEU A 46 -3.72 10.50 17.41
CA LEU A 46 -4.70 9.75 18.21
C LEU A 46 -5.38 8.66 17.40
N ASP A 47 -5.80 8.97 16.16
CA ASP A 47 -6.36 7.97 15.25
C ASP A 47 -5.37 6.82 14.96
N LEU A 48 -4.08 7.14 14.79
CA LEU A 48 -3.05 6.12 14.61
C LEU A 48 -2.87 5.27 15.88
N GLU A 49 -2.89 5.85 17.08
CA GLU A 49 -2.76 5.10 18.33
C GLU A 49 -3.97 4.21 18.63
N GLU A 50 -5.18 4.69 18.34
CA GLU A 50 -6.42 3.95 18.59
C GLU A 50 -6.72 2.89 17.52
N LYS A 51 -6.57 3.25 16.24
CA LYS A 51 -7.03 2.43 15.09
C LYS A 51 -5.88 1.76 14.35
N GLY A 52 -4.63 2.16 14.61
CA GLY A 52 -3.45 1.66 13.89
C GLY A 52 -3.33 2.17 12.46
N VAL A 53 -4.10 3.18 12.06
CA VAL A 53 -4.15 3.70 10.69
C VAL A 53 -4.29 5.21 10.66
N ILE A 54 -3.60 5.84 9.71
CA ILE A 54 -3.78 7.26 9.38
C ILE A 54 -4.74 7.33 8.20
N GLN A 55 -5.77 8.16 8.33
CA GLN A 55 -6.72 8.43 7.25
C GLN A 55 -6.42 9.79 6.65
N LEU A 56 -6.12 9.84 5.35
CA LEU A 56 -5.79 11.07 4.65
C LEU A 56 -6.66 11.21 3.40
N SER A 57 -7.31 12.36 3.22
CA SER A 57 -8.04 12.64 1.98
C SER A 57 -7.13 13.35 0.98
N GLY A 58 -6.90 12.73 -0.18
CA GLY A 58 -6.24 13.38 -1.32
C GLY A 58 -7.23 13.70 -2.44
N LYS A 59 -6.71 14.17 -3.57
CA LYS A 59 -7.48 14.53 -4.76
C LYS A 59 -8.08 13.30 -5.45
N ARG A 60 -7.40 12.16 -5.41
CA ARG A 60 -7.78 10.93 -6.16
C ARG A 60 -8.47 9.87 -5.30
N GLY A 61 -8.52 10.05 -3.99
CA GLY A 61 -9.09 9.06 -3.07
C GLY A 61 -8.85 9.38 -1.60
N LYS A 62 -9.40 8.53 -0.73
CA LYS A 62 -9.04 8.47 0.69
C LYS A 62 -8.00 7.38 0.90
N TYR A 63 -6.91 7.72 1.57
CA TYR A 63 -5.78 6.84 1.80
C TYR A 63 -5.81 6.34 3.24
N MET A 64 -5.68 5.03 3.40
CA MET A 64 -5.53 4.37 4.70
C MET A 64 -4.08 3.89 4.82
N ILE A 65 -3.26 4.63 5.55
CA ILE A 65 -1.84 4.32 5.73
C ILE A 65 -1.68 3.57 7.05
N SER A 66 -1.16 2.35 7.00
CA SER A 66 -0.88 1.53 8.18
C SER A 66 0.61 1.18 8.25
N PRO A 67 1.15 0.81 9.41
CA PRO A 67 2.54 0.36 9.50
C PRO A 67 2.74 -0.94 8.72
N TYR A 68 1.96 -1.98 9.02
CA TYR A 68 2.27 -3.35 8.60
C TYR A 68 1.55 -3.83 7.34
N SER A 69 0.81 -2.96 6.65
CA SER A 69 0.11 -3.30 5.40
C SER A 69 0.37 -2.28 4.29
N GLN A 70 0.12 -2.70 3.05
CA GLN A 70 0.01 -1.77 1.93
C GLN A 70 -1.04 -0.70 2.22
N THR A 71 -0.85 0.48 1.65
CA THR A 71 -1.75 1.61 1.82
C THR A 71 -2.99 1.40 0.98
N GLU A 72 -4.16 1.45 1.59
CA GLU A 72 -5.41 1.29 0.86
C GLU A 72 -5.83 2.62 0.24
N ILE A 73 -6.19 2.58 -1.04
CA ILE A 73 -6.83 3.70 -1.73
C ILE A 73 -8.32 3.39 -1.79
N ARG A 74 -9.13 4.25 -1.16
CA ARG A 74 -10.58 4.14 -1.09
C ARG A 74 -11.24 5.24 -1.90
N ASP A 75 -12.31 4.87 -2.59
CA ASP A 75 -13.16 5.82 -3.30
C ASP A 75 -13.81 6.80 -2.30
N VAL A 76 -13.82 8.09 -2.64
CA VAL A 76 -14.27 9.17 -1.74
C VAL A 76 -15.76 9.06 -1.45
N SER A 77 -16.54 8.65 -2.45
CA SER A 77 -18.00 8.62 -2.43
C SER A 77 -18.54 7.34 -1.78
N SER A 78 -18.05 6.18 -2.22
CA SER A 78 -18.54 4.88 -1.76
C SER A 78 -17.78 4.31 -0.56
N GLY A 79 -16.59 4.85 -0.24
CA GLY A 79 -15.72 4.34 0.83
C GLY A 79 -15.11 2.96 0.55
N ARG A 80 -15.37 2.38 -0.63
CA ARG A 80 -14.83 1.07 -1.02
C ARG A 80 -13.36 1.19 -1.36
N CYS A 81 -12.57 0.21 -0.94
CA CYS A 81 -11.18 0.08 -1.39
C CYS A 81 -11.16 -0.27 -2.88
N VAL A 82 -10.49 0.56 -3.66
CA VAL A 82 -10.38 0.45 -5.12
C VAL A 82 -8.98 0.01 -5.56
N ALA A 83 -7.96 0.25 -4.73
CA ALA A 83 -6.60 -0.14 -5.00
C ALA A 83 -5.79 -0.26 -3.70
N TYR A 84 -4.65 -0.95 -3.80
CA TYR A 84 -3.61 -0.97 -2.79
C TYR A 84 -2.35 -0.33 -3.37
N ALA A 85 -1.62 0.42 -2.57
CA ALA A 85 -0.41 1.09 -2.97
C ALA A 85 0.75 0.69 -2.04
N CYS A 86 1.93 0.55 -2.63
CA CYS A 86 3.17 0.32 -1.90
C CYS A 86 4.23 1.26 -2.46
N LEU A 87 4.75 2.16 -1.61
CA LEU A 87 5.92 2.96 -1.97
C LEU A 87 7.17 2.08 -1.93
N GLN A 88 7.78 1.81 -3.10
CA GLN A 88 9.03 1.07 -3.18
C GLN A 88 10.20 2.01 -2.90
N LEU A 89 10.74 1.94 -1.69
CA LEU A 89 11.93 2.69 -1.31
C LEU A 89 13.18 2.00 -1.88
N SER A 90 14.17 2.80 -2.30
CA SER A 90 15.43 2.30 -2.87
C SER A 90 16.31 1.57 -1.87
N ILE A 91 16.03 1.70 -0.58
CA ILE A 91 16.74 1.08 0.54
C ILE A 91 15.67 0.47 1.45
N PRO A 92 15.89 -0.72 2.04
CA PRO A 92 15.02 -1.24 3.08
C PRO A 92 14.86 -0.21 4.21
N ALA A 93 13.64 0.28 4.41
CA ALA A 93 13.36 1.26 5.44
C ALA A 93 12.51 0.63 6.55
N PRO A 94 12.67 1.08 7.81
CA PRO A 94 11.76 0.74 8.89
C PRO A 94 10.31 1.05 8.53
N THR A 95 9.40 0.30 9.16
CA THR A 95 7.97 0.35 8.88
C THR A 95 7.37 1.77 8.99
N TYR A 96 7.75 2.54 10.00
CA TYR A 96 7.26 3.91 10.21
C TYR A 96 7.89 4.93 9.26
N ASP A 97 9.10 4.69 8.74
CA ASP A 97 9.71 5.58 7.74
C ASP A 97 8.91 5.55 6.43
N ARG A 98 8.44 4.36 6.03
CA ARG A 98 7.50 4.24 4.90
C ARG A 98 6.24 5.07 5.16
N MET A 99 5.63 4.95 6.34
CA MET A 99 4.42 5.71 6.67
C MET A 99 4.65 7.23 6.58
N VAL A 100 5.77 7.73 7.11
CA VAL A 100 6.14 9.14 7.03
C VAL A 100 6.27 9.58 5.57
N ALA A 101 7.00 8.80 4.76
CA ALA A 101 7.19 9.10 3.35
C ALA A 101 5.86 9.11 2.58
N GLU A 102 5.01 8.10 2.77
CA GLU A 102 3.70 8.03 2.12
C GLU A 102 2.80 9.18 2.56
N TYR A 103 2.73 9.49 3.86
CA TYR A 103 1.94 10.59 4.39
C TYR A 103 2.37 11.94 3.78
N LEU A 104 3.67 12.25 3.80
CA LEU A 104 4.20 13.50 3.27
C LEU A 104 3.99 13.63 1.76
N LEU A 105 4.20 12.54 1.01
CA LEU A 105 4.01 12.53 -0.44
C LEU A 105 2.54 12.69 -0.81
N ILE A 106 1.62 11.97 -0.16
CA ILE A 106 0.18 12.09 -0.44
C ILE A 106 -0.31 13.50 -0.07
N LYS A 107 0.11 14.03 1.08
CA LYS A 107 -0.35 15.34 1.57
C LYS A 107 0.15 16.51 0.72
N ASN A 108 1.39 16.48 0.26
CA ASN A 108 2.03 17.64 -0.39
C ASN A 108 2.24 17.47 -1.89
N ALA A 109 2.39 16.24 -2.39
CA ALA A 109 2.80 15.95 -3.76
C ALA A 109 2.15 14.66 -4.29
N GLU A 110 0.82 14.54 -4.17
CA GLU A 110 0.07 13.34 -4.55
C GLU A 110 0.36 12.85 -5.97
N ASP A 111 0.55 13.76 -6.94
CA ASP A 111 0.88 13.38 -8.31
C ASP A 111 2.25 12.70 -8.43
N VAL A 112 3.20 13.01 -7.54
CA VAL A 112 4.48 12.31 -7.45
C VAL A 112 4.26 10.92 -6.84
N TYR A 113 3.47 10.84 -5.77
CA TYR A 113 3.13 9.56 -5.15
C TYR A 113 2.56 8.57 -6.17
N TRP A 114 1.62 9.00 -7.01
CA TRP A 114 1.02 8.14 -8.05
C TRP A 114 1.97 7.72 -9.16
N LYS A 115 3.07 8.46 -9.38
CA LYS A 115 4.11 8.10 -10.35
C LYS A 115 5.11 7.11 -9.78
N THR A 116 5.35 7.15 -8.47
CA THR A 116 6.42 6.38 -7.81
C THR A 116 5.91 5.16 -7.04
N ALA A 117 4.66 5.17 -6.58
CA ALA A 117 4.08 4.06 -5.86
C ALA A 117 3.66 2.93 -6.81
N ASN A 118 3.89 1.69 -6.39
CA ASN A 118 3.33 0.52 -7.06
C ASN A 118 1.86 0.39 -6.65
N ILE A 119 0.95 0.66 -7.58
CA ILE A 119 -0.51 0.63 -7.34
C ILE A 119 -1.11 -0.61 -7.98
N PHE A 120 -1.75 -1.43 -7.15
CA PHE A 120 -2.45 -2.65 -7.52
C PHE A 120 -3.96 -2.39 -7.45
N SER A 121 -4.65 -2.46 -8.59
CA SER A 121 -6.10 -2.30 -8.62
C SER A 121 -6.78 -3.46 -7.91
N ARG A 122 -7.77 -3.17 -7.06
CA ARG A 122 -8.58 -4.18 -6.35
C ARG A 122 -9.68 -4.79 -7.23
N THR A 123 -9.73 -4.45 -8.53
CA THR A 123 -10.64 -5.01 -9.54
C THR A 123 -10.41 -6.51 -9.85
N GLY A 124 -9.92 -7.30 -8.88
CA GLY A 124 -10.03 -8.76 -8.89
C GLY A 124 -11.43 -9.27 -8.51
N ASN A 125 -12.40 -8.37 -8.28
CA ASN A 125 -13.79 -8.71 -7.99
C ASN A 125 -14.75 -8.13 -9.05
N GLU A 126 -14.30 -8.08 -10.29
CA GLU A 126 -15.25 -8.21 -11.39
C GLU A 126 -15.81 -9.64 -11.26
N PHE A 127 -17.03 -9.77 -10.76
CA PHE A 127 -17.86 -10.91 -11.15
C PHE A 127 -17.88 -10.87 -12.68
N GLY A 128 -16.95 -11.59 -13.29
CA GLY A 128 -16.76 -11.56 -14.72
C GLY A 128 -18.08 -11.94 -15.36
N ILE A 129 -18.31 -11.46 -16.59
CA ILE A 129 -19.48 -11.85 -17.39
C ILE A 129 -19.68 -13.39 -17.37
N ALA A 130 -18.58 -14.16 -17.34
CA ALA A 130 -18.58 -15.61 -17.16
C ALA A 130 -19.27 -16.08 -15.86
N THR A 131 -19.00 -15.45 -14.72
CA THR A 131 -19.63 -15.81 -13.42
C THR A 131 -21.13 -15.50 -13.42
N LEU A 132 -21.54 -14.40 -14.05
CA LEU A 132 -22.97 -14.09 -14.25
C LEU A 132 -23.66 -15.15 -15.13
N PHE A 133 -23.01 -15.59 -16.21
CA PHE A 133 -23.52 -16.68 -17.05
C PHE A 133 -23.63 -18.01 -16.30
N LEU A 134 -22.65 -18.35 -15.46
CA LEU A 134 -22.69 -19.57 -14.64
C LEU A 134 -23.85 -19.53 -13.64
N ILE A 135 -24.06 -18.39 -12.96
CA ILE A 135 -25.20 -18.24 -12.03
C ILE A 135 -26.53 -18.36 -12.78
N ALA A 136 -26.65 -17.73 -13.95
CA ALA A 136 -27.87 -17.83 -14.77
C ALA A 136 -28.12 -19.27 -15.26
N PHE A 137 -27.06 -19.98 -15.65
CA PHE A 137 -27.13 -21.37 -16.08
C PHE A 137 -27.55 -22.30 -14.93
N ASP A 138 -26.97 -22.13 -13.74
CA ASP A 138 -27.35 -22.90 -12.54
C ASP A 138 -28.81 -22.68 -12.16
N ILE A 139 -29.30 -21.44 -12.22
CA ILE A 139 -30.71 -21.12 -11.98
C ILE A 139 -31.60 -21.80 -13.02
N ALA A 140 -31.23 -21.75 -14.31
CA ALA A 140 -32.00 -22.37 -15.37
C ALA A 140 -32.07 -23.91 -15.22
N LEU A 141 -30.95 -24.55 -14.88
CA LEU A 141 -30.88 -25.98 -14.57
C LEU A 141 -31.76 -26.33 -13.37
N PHE A 142 -31.70 -25.54 -12.31
CA PHE A 142 -32.50 -25.77 -11.11
C PHE A 142 -34.00 -25.64 -11.40
N VAL A 143 -34.42 -24.62 -12.14
CA VAL A 143 -35.83 -24.46 -12.56
C VAL A 143 -36.27 -25.62 -13.44
N ASN A 144 -35.43 -26.05 -14.38
CA ASN A 144 -35.76 -27.18 -15.26
C ASN A 144 -35.93 -28.49 -14.47
N LEU A 145 -35.00 -28.77 -13.56
CA LEU A 145 -35.09 -29.93 -12.66
C LEU A 145 -36.35 -29.87 -11.78
N LEU A 146 -36.68 -28.68 -11.25
CA LEU A 146 -37.85 -28.49 -10.40
C LEU A 146 -39.16 -28.67 -11.18
N LEU A 147 -39.23 -28.22 -12.44
CA LEU A 147 -40.36 -28.47 -13.33
C LEU A 147 -40.50 -29.95 -13.68
N GLU A 148 -39.39 -30.64 -13.96
CA GLU A 148 -39.39 -32.07 -14.26
C GLU A 148 -39.88 -32.89 -13.06
N VAL A 149 -39.41 -32.58 -11.85
CA VAL A 149 -39.86 -33.24 -10.62
C VAL A 149 -41.34 -32.97 -10.33
N LEU A 150 -41.82 -31.74 -10.54
CA LEU A 150 -43.22 -31.38 -10.27
C LEU A 150 -44.20 -31.85 -11.36
N SER A 151 -43.73 -32.09 -12.59
CA SER A 151 -44.56 -32.57 -13.70
C SER A 151 -44.74 -34.10 -13.72
N VAL A 152 -44.06 -34.84 -12.85
CA VAL A 152 -44.14 -36.32 -12.74
C VAL A 152 -45.19 -36.77 -11.70
N HIS A 153 -46.03 -35.85 -11.23
CA HIS A 153 -47.27 -36.12 -10.48
C HIS A 153 -48.49 -35.57 -11.23
#